data_AF-A0A3D4UXU3-F1
#
_entry.id   AF-A0A3D4UXU3-F1
#
_cell.length_a   1.000
_cell.length_b   1.000
_cell.length_c   1.000
_cell.angle_alpha   90.00
_cell.angle_beta   90.00
_cell.angle_gamma   90.00
#
_symmetry.space_group_name_H-M   'P 1'
#
loop_
_entity.id
_entity.type
_entity.pdbx_description
1 polymer ?
#
loop_
_entity_poly.entity_id
_entity_poly.type
_entity_poly.pdbx_seq_one_letter_code
_entity_poly.pdbx_strand_id
1 'polypeptide(L)'
;MKKIHETHKEDLQKAIYYLPHNFDLDVLCKCLKHVYGEQGIYMAIEWGKKAKVLLPKDFQEYWKKQTLTSYYVSIFDDYLSEEIYTIAKENRWIPKEFENGKNKSKPPSKRRLKDQSIQKDYKKDVQADIRRAFEKELPEHKKSFVRRGVINLEGACYVHPAMSKIELDSLNGNSLHKLEKIVDCEITIVEAIEHLIRQPGQAEDDKEVSYRIRFDNKLDNEVLTKATYEELTTKTRFSSFLVSKGFVKFLGTTSQFDLFHEFIINGQDYPTVRVLSSWGEYKPGKFIFKNGLYDVKEKKFYPSDENQRIRYQNRILICPDGNELVQPPELSVPTDAITSVAFLAEKFNLWESINGRFNVRSTLGYAIASLYNRRILESDSAFPLLFKFGERGTGKSSSMDWFMTLFGYKSGNRQSVSKQNTLKGMIRNMTLPIGFPFFLDDYRNHETNNQVPDLTSSILNWYHQIGSSMAKKSTDHQTIDTPM
;
A
#
# COMPACT_ATOMS: atom_id res chain seq x y z
N MET A 1 -21.24 -48.93 -4.80
CA MET A 1 -22.16 -48.65 -3.69
C MET A 1 -21.92 -49.66 -2.59
N LYS A 2 -21.17 -49.30 -1.53
CA LYS A 2 -21.11 -50.12 -0.31
C LYS A 2 -22.50 -50.11 0.35
N LYS A 3 -22.95 -51.25 0.87
CA LYS A 3 -24.26 -51.42 1.51
C LYS A 3 -24.32 -50.54 2.76
N ILE A 4 -25.20 -49.55 2.76
CA ILE A 4 -25.63 -48.88 4.00
C ILE A 4 -26.31 -49.94 4.86
N HIS A 5 -25.82 -50.15 6.08
CA HIS A 5 -26.40 -51.11 7.00
C HIS A 5 -27.87 -50.75 7.31
N GLU A 6 -28.77 -51.73 7.31
CA GLU A 6 -30.19 -51.52 7.61
C GLU A 6 -30.40 -50.87 8.99
N THR A 7 -29.47 -51.09 9.92
CA THR A 7 -29.44 -50.50 11.26
C THR A 7 -29.34 -48.97 11.22
N HIS A 8 -28.54 -48.39 10.31
CA HIS A 8 -28.43 -46.93 10.17
C HIS A 8 -29.73 -46.27 9.72
N LYS A 9 -30.55 -46.97 8.93
CA LYS A 9 -31.86 -46.44 8.49
C LYS A 9 -32.87 -46.31 9.63
N GLU A 10 -32.74 -47.05 10.72
CA GLU A 10 -33.64 -46.92 11.85
C GLU A 10 -33.04 -46.03 12.93
N ASP A 11 -31.73 -46.17 13.16
CA ASP A 11 -31.02 -45.40 14.17
C ASP A 11 -30.94 -43.92 13.82
N LEU A 12 -30.63 -43.58 12.56
CA LEU A 12 -30.61 -42.18 12.12
C LEU A 12 -31.99 -41.54 12.22
N GLN A 13 -33.05 -42.25 11.80
CA GLN A 13 -34.43 -41.76 11.87
C GLN A 13 -34.83 -41.38 13.31
N LYS A 14 -34.36 -42.13 14.32
CA LYS A 14 -34.63 -41.84 15.73
C LYS A 14 -33.69 -40.78 16.30
N ALA A 15 -32.40 -40.85 15.98
CA ALA A 15 -31.35 -40.02 16.57
C ALA A 15 -31.54 -38.52 16.26
N ILE A 16 -32.05 -38.17 15.07
CA ILE A 16 -32.23 -36.76 14.68
C ILE A 16 -33.09 -35.95 15.66
N TYR A 17 -34.07 -36.57 16.31
CA TYR A 17 -34.96 -35.88 17.26
C TYR A 17 -34.32 -35.66 18.64
N TYR A 18 -33.10 -36.16 18.85
CA TYR A 18 -32.29 -35.94 20.04
C TYR A 18 -31.16 -34.93 19.79
N LEU A 19 -31.09 -34.34 18.61
CA LEU A 19 -30.13 -33.30 18.29
C LEU A 19 -30.56 -31.94 18.87
N PRO A 20 -29.61 -31.09 19.28
CA PRO A 20 -29.92 -29.74 19.77
C PRO A 20 -30.44 -28.84 18.65
N HIS A 21 -31.15 -27.76 19.00
CA HIS A 21 -31.75 -26.85 18.00
C HIS A 21 -30.74 -26.10 17.15
N ASN A 22 -29.50 -25.97 17.61
CA ASN A 22 -28.38 -25.34 16.89
C ASN A 22 -27.50 -26.37 16.15
N PHE A 23 -27.97 -27.60 15.96
CA PHE A 23 -27.24 -28.62 15.22
C PHE A 23 -27.04 -28.21 13.75
N ASP A 24 -25.90 -28.61 13.18
CA ASP A 24 -25.51 -28.23 11.83
C ASP A 24 -26.43 -28.87 10.78
N LEU A 25 -27.15 -28.02 10.04
CA LEU A 25 -28.09 -28.43 9.00
C LEU A 25 -27.38 -29.07 7.80
N ASP A 26 -26.15 -28.66 7.46
CA ASP A 26 -25.38 -29.23 6.35
C ASP A 26 -25.01 -30.69 6.67
N VAL A 27 -24.50 -30.93 7.88
CA VAL A 27 -24.13 -32.27 8.35
C VAL A 27 -25.34 -33.19 8.37
N LEU A 28 -26.46 -32.71 8.91
CA LEU A 28 -27.73 -33.44 8.92
C LEU A 28 -28.19 -33.82 7.51
N CYS A 29 -28.23 -32.85 6.59
CA CYS A 29 -28.71 -33.08 5.23
C CYS A 29 -27.80 -34.01 4.44
N LYS A 30 -26.47 -33.88 4.57
CA LYS A 30 -25.50 -34.80 3.93
C LYS A 30 -25.71 -36.24 4.38
N CYS A 31 -25.90 -36.46 5.68
CA CYS A 31 -26.13 -37.80 6.23
C CYS A 31 -27.49 -38.37 5.80
N LEU A 32 -28.56 -37.58 5.90
CA LEU A 32 -29.91 -38.00 5.49
C LEU A 32 -29.98 -38.31 3.99
N LYS A 33 -29.32 -37.51 3.14
CA LYS A 33 -29.27 -37.77 1.70
C LYS A 33 -28.48 -39.03 1.38
N HIS A 34 -27.38 -39.27 2.08
CA HIS A 34 -26.61 -40.50 1.88
C HIS A 34 -27.42 -41.75 2.24
N VAL A 35 -28.15 -41.73 3.36
CA VAL A 35 -28.90 -42.89 3.89
C VAL A 35 -30.26 -43.11 3.21
N TYR A 36 -31.00 -42.04 2.91
CA TYR A 36 -32.38 -42.11 2.43
C TYR A 36 -32.61 -41.52 1.03
N GLY A 37 -31.59 -40.95 0.39
CA GLY A 37 -31.75 -40.23 -0.88
C GLY A 37 -32.82 -39.15 -0.76
N GLU A 38 -33.67 -39.01 -1.77
CA GLU A 38 -34.74 -38.00 -1.80
C GLU A 38 -35.76 -38.13 -0.65
N GLN A 39 -35.93 -39.32 -0.04
CA GLN A 39 -36.81 -39.48 1.12
C GLN A 39 -36.29 -38.73 2.36
N GLY A 40 -34.97 -38.46 2.42
CA GLY A 40 -34.34 -37.69 3.49
C GLY A 40 -34.80 -36.23 3.56
N ILE A 41 -35.33 -35.67 2.47
CA ILE A 41 -35.88 -34.30 2.41
C ILE A 41 -37.00 -34.14 3.44
N TYR A 42 -37.93 -35.09 3.49
CA TYR A 42 -39.07 -35.04 4.41
C TYR A 42 -38.63 -35.08 5.86
N MET A 43 -37.61 -35.89 6.18
CA MET A 43 -37.04 -36.00 7.52
C MET A 43 -36.33 -34.71 7.93
N ALA A 44 -35.57 -34.08 7.02
CA ALA A 44 -34.89 -32.82 7.28
C ALA A 44 -35.90 -31.67 7.49
N ILE A 45 -36.98 -31.61 6.70
CA ILE A 45 -38.05 -30.63 6.86
C ILE A 45 -38.79 -30.84 8.18
N GLU A 46 -39.11 -32.09 8.53
CA GLU A 46 -39.81 -32.40 9.77
C GLU A 46 -38.96 -32.07 11.00
N TRP A 47 -37.66 -32.38 10.95
CA TRP A 47 -36.70 -31.97 11.97
C TRP A 47 -36.63 -30.46 12.08
N GLY A 48 -36.47 -29.73 10.96
CA GLY A 48 -36.41 -28.27 10.93
C GLY A 48 -37.66 -27.62 11.52
N LYS A 49 -38.85 -28.15 11.20
CA LYS A 49 -40.13 -27.71 11.81
C LYS A 49 -40.16 -27.96 13.32
N LYS A 50 -39.72 -29.13 13.78
CA LYS A 50 -39.72 -29.49 15.22
C LYS A 50 -38.71 -28.66 16.01
N ALA A 51 -37.52 -28.43 15.44
CA ALA A 51 -36.41 -27.67 15.99
C ALA A 51 -36.54 -26.15 15.79
N LYS A 52 -37.53 -25.69 15.01
CA LYS A 52 -37.71 -24.28 14.61
C LYS A 52 -36.47 -23.68 13.92
N VAL A 53 -35.75 -24.50 13.16
CA VAL A 53 -34.64 -24.05 12.32
C VAL A 53 -35.20 -23.45 11.03
N LEU A 54 -34.76 -22.25 10.69
CA LEU A 54 -35.09 -21.61 9.43
C LEU A 54 -34.44 -22.38 8.28
N LEU A 55 -35.26 -23.04 7.47
CA LEU A 55 -34.79 -23.71 6.26
C LEU A 55 -34.48 -22.66 5.17
N PRO A 56 -33.46 -22.88 4.32
CA PRO A 56 -33.21 -22.07 3.13
C PRO A 56 -34.47 -21.88 2.27
N LYS A 57 -34.61 -20.68 1.67
CA LYS A 57 -35.77 -20.32 0.83
C LYS A 57 -35.98 -21.28 -0.35
N ASP A 58 -34.89 -21.74 -0.97
CA ASP A 58 -34.90 -22.83 -1.95
C ASP A 58 -34.23 -24.07 -1.36
N PHE A 59 -35.02 -24.84 -0.59
CA PHE A 59 -34.51 -26.04 0.06
C PHE A 59 -34.17 -27.16 -0.93
N GLN A 60 -34.81 -27.20 -2.10
CA GLN A 60 -34.52 -28.22 -3.12
C GLN A 60 -33.16 -27.99 -3.77
N GLU A 61 -32.83 -26.74 -4.12
CA GLU A 61 -31.51 -26.41 -4.66
C GLU A 61 -30.42 -26.63 -3.60
N TYR A 62 -30.69 -26.24 -2.35
CA TYR A 62 -29.81 -26.51 -1.22
C TYR A 62 -29.57 -28.01 -1.03
N TRP A 63 -30.61 -28.84 -1.04
CA TRP A 63 -30.51 -30.30 -0.91
C TRP A 63 -29.66 -30.95 -2.00
N LYS A 64 -29.78 -30.48 -3.25
CA LYS A 64 -28.98 -30.96 -4.38
C LYS A 64 -27.48 -30.78 -4.14
N LYS A 65 -27.07 -29.67 -3.51
CA LYS A 65 -25.68 -29.35 -3.19
C LYS A 65 -25.11 -30.18 -2.04
N GLN A 66 -25.95 -30.70 -1.14
CA GLN A 66 -25.50 -31.52 -0.01
C GLN A 66 -25.05 -32.89 -0.50
N THR A 67 -23.75 -33.11 -0.65
CA THR A 67 -23.16 -34.40 -1.03
C THR A 67 -21.95 -34.68 -0.16
N LEU A 68 -21.78 -35.94 0.24
CA LEU A 68 -20.57 -36.38 0.93
C LEU A 68 -19.45 -36.55 -0.08
N THR A 69 -18.23 -36.18 0.30
CA THR A 69 -17.03 -36.44 -0.49
C THR A 69 -16.75 -37.95 -0.52
N SER A 70 -15.96 -38.40 -1.51
CA SER A 70 -15.52 -39.79 -1.63
C SER A 70 -14.85 -40.32 -0.36
N TYR A 71 -14.12 -39.44 0.36
CA TYR A 71 -13.52 -39.76 1.65
C TYR A 71 -14.56 -40.12 2.71
N TYR A 72 -15.53 -39.24 2.99
CA TYR A 72 -16.54 -39.48 4.02
C TYR A 72 -17.49 -40.63 3.70
N VAL A 73 -17.71 -40.93 2.41
CA VAL A 73 -18.43 -42.15 2.00
C VAL A 73 -17.65 -43.42 2.36
N SER A 74 -16.32 -43.38 2.34
CA SER A 74 -15.47 -44.54 2.65
C SER A 74 -15.42 -44.90 4.13
N ILE A 75 -15.65 -43.91 5.01
CA ILE A 75 -15.65 -44.01 6.49
C ILE A 75 -17.01 -43.62 7.09
N PHE A 76 -18.10 -43.86 6.35
CA PHE A 76 -19.41 -43.30 6.68
C PHE A 76 -19.93 -43.71 8.06
N ASP A 77 -19.66 -44.95 8.50
CA ASP A 77 -20.14 -45.46 9.79
C ASP A 77 -19.49 -44.71 10.96
N ASP A 78 -18.16 -44.47 10.89
CA ASP A 78 -17.42 -43.68 11.86
C ASP A 78 -17.89 -42.21 11.84
N TYR A 79 -18.02 -41.65 10.63
CA TYR A 79 -18.51 -40.28 10.43
C TYR A 79 -19.90 -40.07 11.04
N LEU A 80 -20.84 -40.99 10.81
CA LEU A 80 -22.18 -40.91 11.36
C LEU A 80 -22.21 -41.10 12.89
N SER A 81 -21.33 -41.96 13.40
CA SER A 81 -21.18 -42.19 14.84
C SER A 81 -20.68 -40.94 15.57
N GLU A 82 -19.64 -40.29 15.05
CA GLU A 82 -19.05 -39.08 15.62
C GLU A 82 -20.00 -37.88 15.50
N GLU A 83 -20.52 -37.63 14.30
CA GLU A 83 -21.25 -36.39 14.00
C GLU A 83 -22.71 -36.40 14.47
N ILE A 84 -23.36 -37.57 14.56
CA ILE A 84 -24.78 -37.65 14.92
C ILE A 84 -24.98 -38.48 16.18
N TYR A 85 -24.53 -39.74 16.20
CA TYR A 85 -24.91 -40.65 17.27
C TYR A 85 -24.29 -40.30 18.62
N THR A 86 -23.06 -39.81 18.65
CA THR A 86 -22.42 -39.38 19.90
C THR A 86 -23.22 -38.26 20.56
N ILE A 87 -23.62 -37.25 19.77
CA ILE A 87 -24.42 -36.11 20.24
C ILE A 87 -25.83 -36.56 20.65
N ALA A 88 -26.45 -37.46 19.89
CA ALA A 88 -27.75 -38.02 20.26
C ALA A 88 -27.67 -38.83 21.57
N LYS A 89 -26.61 -39.64 21.77
CA LYS A 89 -26.35 -40.42 22.99
C LYS A 89 -26.15 -39.52 24.21
N GLU A 90 -25.43 -38.41 24.06
CA GLU A 90 -25.30 -37.38 25.11
C GLU A 90 -26.68 -36.82 25.53
N ASN A 91 -27.63 -36.78 24.59
CA ASN A 91 -29.02 -36.39 24.84
C ASN A 91 -29.95 -37.56 25.20
N ARG A 92 -29.37 -38.71 25.61
CA ARG A 92 -30.05 -39.93 26.08
C ARG A 92 -30.78 -40.71 24.99
N TRP A 93 -30.35 -40.61 23.74
CA TRP A 93 -30.75 -41.56 22.71
C TRP A 93 -30.00 -42.89 22.90
N ILE A 94 -30.67 -44.01 22.62
CA ILE A 94 -30.11 -45.37 22.70
C ILE A 94 -30.24 -46.01 21.31
N PRO A 95 -29.16 -46.55 20.73
CA PRO A 95 -29.23 -47.27 19.45
C PRO A 95 -30.09 -48.51 19.53
N LYS A 96 -30.73 -48.90 18.43
CA LYS A 96 -31.69 -50.02 18.36
C LYS A 96 -31.09 -51.34 18.86
N GLU A 97 -29.82 -51.59 18.57
CA GLU A 97 -29.09 -52.79 19.01
C GLU A 97 -29.02 -52.93 20.54
N PHE A 98 -29.21 -51.84 21.29
CA PHE A 98 -29.19 -51.80 22.75
C PHE A 98 -30.59 -51.60 23.38
N GLU A 99 -31.66 -51.55 22.57
CA GLU A 99 -33.06 -51.48 23.04
C GLU A 99 -33.57 -52.86 23.52
N ASN A 100 -32.91 -53.46 24.52
CA ASN A 100 -33.37 -54.72 25.15
C ASN A 100 -34.56 -54.46 26.09
N GLY A 101 -35.77 -54.41 25.55
CA GLY A 101 -37.03 -54.58 26.28
C GLY A 101 -37.39 -53.57 27.39
N LYS A 102 -36.58 -52.54 27.64
CA LYS A 102 -36.85 -51.51 28.67
C LYS A 102 -37.05 -50.13 28.04
N ASN A 103 -38.26 -49.59 28.26
CA ASN A 103 -38.72 -48.21 28.00
C ASN A 103 -38.13 -47.50 26.79
N LYS A 104 -38.91 -47.38 25.70
CA LYS A 104 -38.68 -46.40 24.63
C LYS A 104 -38.42 -45.03 25.27
N SER A 105 -37.18 -44.54 25.22
CA SER A 105 -36.89 -43.20 25.71
C SER A 105 -37.71 -42.21 24.88
N LYS A 106 -38.50 -41.36 25.54
CA LYS A 106 -39.14 -40.25 24.84
C LYS A 106 -38.07 -39.18 24.60
N PRO A 107 -38.04 -38.56 23.40
CA PRO A 107 -37.11 -37.47 23.15
C PRO A 107 -37.27 -36.37 24.21
N PRO A 108 -36.15 -35.79 24.69
CA PRO A 108 -36.16 -34.77 25.71
C PRO A 108 -37.01 -33.56 25.30
N SER A 109 -37.53 -32.84 26.30
CA SER A 109 -38.39 -31.68 26.03
C SER A 109 -37.63 -30.59 25.26
N LYS A 110 -38.34 -29.82 24.43
CA LYS A 110 -37.76 -28.72 23.64
C LYS A 110 -36.97 -27.72 24.50
N ARG A 111 -37.44 -27.45 25.73
CA ARG A 111 -36.78 -26.57 26.70
C ARG A 111 -35.41 -27.13 27.10
N ARG A 112 -35.33 -28.43 27.40
CA ARG A 112 -34.09 -29.11 27.76
C ARG A 112 -33.06 -29.12 26.63
N LEU A 113 -33.50 -29.37 25.40
CA LEU A 113 -32.63 -29.30 24.21
C LEU A 113 -32.11 -27.88 23.94
N LYS A 114 -32.90 -26.84 24.26
CA LYS A 114 -32.48 -25.43 24.18
C LYS A 114 -31.52 -25.05 25.32
N ASP A 115 -31.77 -25.52 26.53
CA ASP A 115 -30.89 -25.28 27.66
C ASP A 115 -29.52 -25.97 27.45
N GLN A 116 -29.51 -27.16 26.85
CA GLN A 116 -28.28 -27.86 26.45
C GLN A 116 -27.54 -27.19 25.29
N SER A 117 -28.24 -26.62 24.31
CA SER A 117 -27.57 -25.85 23.25
C SER A 117 -26.89 -24.60 23.83
N ILE A 118 -27.59 -23.87 24.71
CA ILE A 118 -27.03 -22.70 25.41
C ILE A 118 -25.83 -23.11 26.28
N GLN A 119 -25.91 -24.23 27.00
CA GLN A 119 -24.78 -24.74 27.78
C GLN A 119 -23.58 -25.14 26.91
N LYS A 120 -23.82 -25.71 25.72
CA LYS A 120 -22.75 -26.12 24.80
C LYS A 120 -22.04 -24.92 24.19
N ASP A 121 -22.81 -23.92 23.75
CA ASP A 121 -22.28 -22.66 23.23
C ASP A 121 -21.49 -21.91 24.32
N TYR A 122 -22.06 -21.82 25.53
CA TYR A 122 -21.36 -21.25 26.69
C TYR A 122 -20.07 -21.99 27.03
N LYS A 123 -20.06 -23.33 26.98
CA LYS A 123 -18.85 -24.13 27.26
C LYS A 123 -17.77 -23.92 26.19
N LYS A 124 -18.15 -23.74 24.92
CA LYS A 124 -17.22 -23.37 23.84
C LYS A 124 -16.61 -21.99 24.07
N ASP A 125 -17.44 -21.01 24.41
CA ASP A 125 -16.99 -19.63 24.68
C ASP A 125 -16.02 -19.60 25.88
N VAL A 126 -16.36 -20.28 26.98
CA VAL A 126 -15.50 -20.40 28.17
C VAL A 126 -14.17 -21.10 27.84
N GLN A 127 -14.17 -22.16 27.03
CA GLN A 127 -12.94 -22.82 26.61
C GLN A 127 -12.06 -21.92 25.72
N ALA A 128 -12.67 -21.13 24.83
CA ALA A 128 -11.96 -20.14 24.03
C ALA A 128 -11.34 -19.06 24.92
N ASP A 129 -12.08 -18.56 25.92
CA ASP A 129 -11.59 -17.56 26.86
C ASP A 129 -10.44 -18.08 27.74
N ILE A 130 -10.53 -19.32 28.22
CA ILE A 130 -9.45 -19.98 28.96
C ILE A 130 -8.19 -20.08 28.09
N ARG A 131 -8.31 -20.52 26.82
CA ARG A 131 -7.16 -20.59 25.90
C ARG A 131 -6.56 -19.22 25.62
N ARG A 132 -7.38 -18.18 25.39
CA ARG A 132 -6.90 -16.80 25.23
C ARG A 132 -6.12 -16.30 26.46
N ALA A 133 -6.57 -16.68 27.66
CA ALA A 133 -5.87 -16.32 28.89
C ALA A 133 -4.49 -17.01 28.99
N PHE A 134 -4.39 -18.30 28.65
CA PHE A 134 -3.11 -19.03 28.65
C PHE A 134 -2.13 -18.56 27.58
N GLU A 135 -2.61 -18.11 26.41
CA GLU A 135 -1.77 -17.65 25.31
C GLU A 135 -1.38 -16.17 25.39
N LYS A 136 -1.75 -15.46 26.47
CA LYS A 136 -1.56 -14.01 26.58
C LYS A 136 -0.09 -13.60 26.45
N GLU A 137 0.82 -14.37 27.04
CA GLU A 137 2.27 -14.12 27.09
C GLU A 137 3.05 -14.67 25.88
N LEU A 138 2.40 -15.44 24.99
CA LEU A 138 3.07 -15.96 23.80
C LEU A 138 3.32 -14.84 22.76
N PRO A 139 4.39 -14.92 21.98
CA PRO A 139 4.54 -14.12 20.75
C PRO A 139 3.38 -14.38 19.77
N GLU A 140 2.93 -13.37 19.05
CA GLU A 140 1.72 -13.41 18.20
C GLU A 140 1.74 -14.54 17.14
N HIS A 141 2.91 -14.84 16.58
CA HIS A 141 3.07 -15.94 15.63
C HIS A 141 2.82 -17.33 16.25
N LYS A 142 2.98 -17.50 17.57
CA LYS A 142 2.75 -18.75 18.31
C LYS A 142 1.33 -18.87 18.87
N LYS A 143 0.52 -17.80 18.81
CA LYS A 143 -0.88 -17.85 19.25
C LYS A 143 -1.73 -18.61 18.25
N SER A 144 -2.64 -19.42 18.77
CA SER A 144 -3.65 -20.12 17.97
C SER A 144 -4.83 -19.20 17.62
N PHE A 145 -4.92 -18.04 18.28
CA PHE A 145 -5.92 -16.99 18.06
C PHE A 145 -5.33 -15.71 17.46
N VAL A 146 -6.11 -15.10 16.57
CA VAL A 146 -5.89 -13.76 16.04
C VAL A 146 -6.71 -12.76 16.86
N ARG A 147 -6.10 -11.65 17.25
CA ARG A 147 -6.78 -10.56 17.96
C ARG A 147 -7.86 -9.95 17.07
N ARG A 148 -8.80 -9.22 17.69
CA ARG A 148 -9.77 -8.42 16.95
C ARG A 148 -9.03 -7.51 15.97
N GLY A 149 -9.40 -7.56 14.69
CA GLY A 149 -8.72 -6.83 13.62
C GLY A 149 -9.63 -6.57 12.44
N VAL A 150 -9.06 -6.08 11.34
CA VAL A 150 -9.75 -5.80 10.09
C VAL A 150 -9.25 -6.75 9.00
N ILE A 151 -10.16 -7.19 8.14
CA ILE A 151 -9.86 -7.99 6.95
C ILE A 151 -10.60 -7.44 5.73
N ASN A 152 -9.98 -7.62 4.56
CA ASN A 152 -10.64 -7.52 3.27
C ASN A 152 -11.30 -8.85 2.95
N LEU A 153 -12.57 -8.83 2.57
CA LEU A 153 -13.28 -10.02 2.13
C LEU A 153 -14.44 -9.59 1.25
N GLU A 154 -14.60 -10.21 0.08
CA GLU A 154 -15.81 -10.05 -0.72
C GLU A 154 -16.13 -8.56 -1.00
N GLY A 155 -15.16 -7.80 -1.52
CA GLY A 155 -15.39 -6.41 -1.95
C GLY A 155 -15.73 -5.43 -0.82
N ALA A 156 -15.35 -5.73 0.43
CA ALA A 156 -15.56 -4.86 1.59
C ALA A 156 -14.53 -5.10 2.72
N CYS A 157 -14.41 -4.11 3.62
CA CYS A 157 -13.64 -4.24 4.85
C CYS A 157 -14.56 -4.63 6.02
N TYR A 158 -14.12 -5.62 6.79
CA TYR A 158 -14.85 -6.13 7.94
C TYR A 158 -13.98 -6.16 9.20
N VAL A 159 -14.57 -5.85 10.34
CA VAL A 159 -13.98 -6.12 11.65
C VAL A 159 -14.36 -7.54 12.07
N HIS A 160 -13.37 -8.36 12.37
CA HIS A 160 -13.59 -9.69 12.92
C HIS A 160 -13.34 -9.67 14.44
N PRO A 161 -14.11 -10.43 15.23
CA PRO A 161 -13.81 -10.62 16.65
C PRO A 161 -12.53 -11.44 16.84
N ALA A 162 -12.07 -11.57 18.09
CA ALA A 162 -10.97 -12.48 18.39
C ALA A 162 -11.38 -13.93 18.07
N MET A 163 -10.73 -14.54 17.09
CA MET A 163 -11.06 -15.88 16.58
C MET A 163 -9.80 -16.69 16.30
N SER A 164 -9.93 -18.00 16.17
CA SER A 164 -8.77 -18.86 15.86
C SER A 164 -8.26 -18.61 14.43
N LYS A 165 -6.97 -18.87 14.16
CA LYS A 165 -6.41 -18.77 12.80
C LYS A 165 -7.19 -19.63 11.80
N ILE A 166 -7.53 -20.85 12.19
CA ILE A 166 -8.30 -21.78 11.35
C ILE A 166 -9.69 -21.21 11.02
N GLU A 167 -10.35 -20.59 12.00
CA GLU A 167 -11.66 -19.95 11.74
C GLU A 167 -11.51 -18.75 10.81
N LEU A 168 -10.47 -17.92 10.99
CA LEU A 168 -10.18 -16.78 10.13
C LEU A 168 -9.90 -17.22 8.69
N ASP A 169 -9.07 -18.24 8.51
CA ASP A 169 -8.70 -18.80 7.20
C ASP A 169 -9.89 -19.48 6.51
N SER A 170 -10.88 -19.94 7.28
CA SER A 170 -12.11 -20.55 6.77
C SER A 170 -13.22 -19.54 6.43
N LEU A 171 -13.01 -18.25 6.66
CA LEU A 171 -14.01 -17.22 6.37
C LEU A 171 -14.30 -17.14 4.86
N ASN A 172 -15.57 -17.06 4.54
CA ASN A 172 -16.09 -16.94 3.18
C ASN A 172 -17.40 -16.13 3.19
N GLY A 173 -18.03 -15.96 2.03
CA GLY A 173 -19.29 -15.22 1.89
C GLY A 173 -20.42 -15.66 2.86
N ASN A 174 -20.45 -16.93 3.28
CA ASN A 174 -21.45 -17.42 4.24
C ASN A 174 -21.16 -16.99 5.68
N SER A 175 -19.92 -16.64 6.00
CA SER A 175 -19.46 -16.27 7.34
C SER A 175 -19.56 -14.77 7.63
N LEU A 176 -19.99 -13.96 6.65
CA LEU A 176 -20.11 -12.51 6.78
C LEU A 176 -20.99 -12.06 7.95
N HIS A 177 -22.00 -12.86 8.33
CA HIS A 177 -22.88 -12.57 9.46
C HIS A 177 -22.17 -12.55 10.82
N LYS A 178 -20.94 -13.11 10.91
CA LYS A 178 -20.10 -13.10 12.11
C LYS A 178 -19.19 -11.88 12.19
N LEU A 179 -19.16 -11.07 11.12
CA LEU A 179 -18.26 -9.94 10.95
C LEU A 179 -19.04 -8.64 10.92
N GLU A 180 -18.39 -7.55 11.31
CA GLU A 180 -18.99 -6.22 11.29
C GLU A 180 -18.44 -5.41 10.12
N LYS A 181 -19.29 -5.11 9.14
CA LYS A 181 -18.89 -4.35 7.96
C LYS A 181 -18.58 -2.90 8.33
N ILE A 182 -17.42 -2.40 7.93
CA ILE A 182 -16.99 -1.02 8.23
C ILE A 182 -16.78 -0.16 6.98
N VAL A 183 -16.48 -0.76 5.82
CA VAL A 183 -16.35 -0.06 4.53
C VAL A 183 -16.92 -0.92 3.41
N ASP A 184 -17.60 -0.29 2.45
CA ASP A 184 -18.21 -0.93 1.27
C ASP A 184 -17.23 -1.17 0.10
N CYS A 185 -15.92 -1.21 0.39
CA CYS A 185 -14.86 -1.57 -0.54
C CYS A 185 -13.70 -2.24 0.21
N GLU A 186 -12.95 -3.08 -0.50
CA GLU A 186 -11.63 -3.55 -0.08
C GLU A 186 -10.61 -2.45 -0.25
N ILE A 187 -9.67 -2.41 0.68
CA ILE A 187 -8.66 -1.36 0.73
C ILE A 187 -7.29 -2.02 0.75
N THR A 188 -6.52 -1.79 -0.29
CA THR A 188 -5.16 -2.30 -0.42
C THR A 188 -4.18 -1.14 -0.55
N ILE A 189 -3.18 -1.10 0.32
CA ILE A 189 -2.06 -0.16 0.21
C ILE A 189 -1.08 -0.71 -0.80
N VAL A 190 -0.93 0.01 -1.91
CA VAL A 190 -0.02 -0.38 -2.99
C VAL A 190 1.41 -0.01 -2.64
N GLU A 191 1.60 1.18 -2.04
CA GLU A 191 2.91 1.67 -1.59
C GLU A 191 2.77 2.86 -0.64
N ALA A 192 3.74 3.01 0.25
CA ALA A 192 3.96 4.25 1.00
C ALA A 192 4.93 5.15 0.24
N ILE A 193 4.58 6.42 0.10
CA ILE A 193 5.34 7.45 -0.60
C ILE A 193 5.85 8.47 0.42
N GLU A 194 7.14 8.44 0.68
CA GLU A 194 7.86 9.41 1.50
C GLU A 194 8.27 10.62 0.66
N HIS A 195 7.82 11.80 1.05
CA HIS A 195 8.30 13.09 0.53
C HIS A 195 9.28 13.67 1.54
N LEU A 196 10.53 13.90 1.13
CA LEU A 196 11.53 14.54 1.97
C LEU A 196 11.31 16.06 1.99
N ILE A 197 11.11 16.62 3.17
CA ILE A 197 11.04 18.05 3.42
C ILE A 197 12.40 18.49 3.95
N ARG A 198 13.09 19.34 3.19
CA ARG A 198 14.33 19.96 3.66
C ARG A 198 13.99 21.24 4.40
N GLN A 199 14.23 21.27 5.71
CA GLN A 199 14.19 22.49 6.51
C GLN A 199 15.61 23.02 6.72
N PRO A 200 15.86 24.33 6.55
CA PRO A 200 17.17 24.92 6.81
C PRO A 200 17.58 24.70 8.28
N GLY A 201 18.80 24.21 8.51
CA GLY A 201 19.37 24.04 9.85
C GLY A 201 19.03 22.72 10.56
N GLN A 202 18.25 21.81 9.95
CA GLN A 202 18.07 20.45 10.46
C GLN A 202 18.98 19.46 9.73
N ALA A 203 19.65 18.59 10.49
CA ALA A 203 20.55 17.57 9.96
C ALA A 203 19.81 16.34 9.41
N GLU A 204 18.56 16.14 9.81
CA GLU A 204 17.70 15.07 9.30
C GLU A 204 16.58 15.66 8.45
N ASP A 205 16.36 15.07 7.27
CA ASP A 205 15.23 15.42 6.42
C ASP A 205 13.93 15.03 7.15
N ASP A 206 13.09 16.01 7.48
CA ASP A 206 11.71 15.75 7.88
C ASP A 206 11.00 15.02 6.74
N LYS A 207 10.05 14.14 7.06
CA LYS A 207 9.34 13.37 6.03
C LYS A 207 7.84 13.46 6.19
N GLU A 208 7.18 13.71 5.07
CA GLU A 208 5.73 13.55 4.96
C GLU A 208 5.42 12.24 4.24
N VAL A 209 4.54 11.44 4.83
CA VAL A 209 4.14 10.14 4.26
C VAL A 209 2.75 10.27 3.66
N SER A 210 2.64 9.79 2.43
CA SER A 210 1.38 9.59 1.72
C SER A 210 1.30 8.16 1.24
N TYR A 211 0.11 7.65 0.97
CA TYR A 211 -0.11 6.27 0.56
C TYR A 211 -0.79 6.23 -0.79
N ARG A 212 -0.34 5.34 -1.66
CA ARG A 212 -1.08 4.98 -2.87
C ARG A 212 -2.01 3.83 -2.50
N ILE A 213 -3.31 4.09 -2.58
CA ILE A 213 -4.35 3.19 -2.12
C ILE A 213 -5.18 2.73 -3.31
N ARG A 214 -5.41 1.43 -3.40
CA ARG A 214 -6.38 0.81 -4.31
C ARG A 214 -7.65 0.53 -3.52
N PHE A 215 -8.77 1.04 -4.02
CA PHE A 215 -10.10 0.71 -3.58
C PHE A 215 -10.74 -0.22 -4.61
N ASP A 216 -11.33 -1.32 -4.16
CA ASP A 216 -12.01 -2.28 -5.03
C ASP A 216 -13.35 -2.69 -4.39
N ASN A 217 -14.41 -2.80 -5.17
CA ASN A 217 -15.73 -3.18 -4.64
C ASN A 217 -16.33 -4.32 -5.46
N LYS A 218 -17.40 -4.93 -4.93
CA LYS A 218 -18.11 -6.03 -5.60
C LYS A 218 -18.70 -5.70 -6.98
N LEU A 219 -18.72 -4.43 -7.37
CA LEU A 219 -19.27 -3.96 -8.65
C LEU A 219 -18.15 -3.68 -9.67
N ASP A 220 -16.93 -4.18 -9.43
CA ASP A 220 -15.72 -3.96 -10.23
C ASP A 220 -15.36 -2.46 -10.40
N ASN A 221 -15.76 -1.60 -9.45
CA ASN A 221 -15.27 -0.23 -9.43
C ASN A 221 -13.90 -0.19 -8.73
N GLU A 222 -12.84 -0.29 -9.52
CA GLU A 222 -11.47 -0.08 -9.06
C GLU A 222 -11.10 1.41 -9.11
N VAL A 223 -10.60 1.94 -7.99
CA VAL A 223 -10.06 3.31 -7.92
C VAL A 223 -8.67 3.28 -7.30
N LEU A 224 -7.67 3.70 -8.07
CA LEU A 224 -6.31 3.93 -7.59
C LEU A 224 -6.12 5.41 -7.30
N THR A 225 -5.76 5.77 -6.07
CA THR A 225 -5.57 7.17 -5.70
C THR A 225 -4.48 7.36 -4.65
N LYS A 226 -4.12 8.62 -4.39
CA LYS A 226 -3.16 9.01 -3.35
C LYS A 226 -3.92 9.57 -2.16
N ALA A 227 -3.63 9.07 -0.96
CA ALA A 227 -4.11 9.58 0.31
C ALA A 227 -2.94 10.18 1.09
N THR A 228 -3.15 11.34 1.69
CA THR A 228 -2.23 11.94 2.65
C THR A 228 -2.38 11.28 4.02
N TYR A 229 -1.35 11.38 4.86
CA TYR A 229 -1.47 10.97 6.27
C TYR A 229 -2.67 11.64 6.96
N GLU A 230 -2.87 12.94 6.70
CA GLU A 230 -3.97 13.72 7.26
C GLU A 230 -5.36 13.18 6.91
N GLU A 231 -5.56 12.63 5.71
CA GLU A 231 -6.83 12.05 5.28
C GLU A 231 -7.11 10.71 5.96
N LEU A 232 -6.08 10.02 6.45
CA LEU A 232 -6.18 8.71 7.10
C LEU A 232 -6.24 8.78 8.63
N THR A 233 -5.97 9.94 9.24
CA THR A 233 -5.86 10.05 10.72
C THR A 233 -7.17 10.05 11.47
N THR A 234 -8.27 10.49 10.84
CA THR A 234 -9.57 10.60 11.52
C THR A 234 -10.69 10.04 10.68
N LYS A 235 -11.67 9.42 11.34
CA LYS A 235 -12.88 8.88 10.70
C LYS A 235 -13.57 9.92 9.81
N THR A 236 -13.66 11.17 10.26
CA THR A 236 -14.35 12.23 9.52
C THR A 236 -13.63 12.55 8.22
N ARG A 237 -12.31 12.79 8.27
CA ARG A 237 -11.51 13.10 7.07
C ARG A 237 -11.48 11.91 6.10
N PHE A 238 -11.31 10.70 6.63
CA PHE A 238 -11.34 9.49 5.84
C PHE A 238 -12.69 9.26 5.15
N SER A 239 -13.79 9.53 5.84
CA SER A 239 -15.13 9.43 5.25
C SER A 239 -15.33 10.44 4.12
N SER A 240 -14.89 11.69 4.31
CA SER A 240 -14.91 12.71 3.26
C SER A 240 -14.04 12.31 2.06
N PHE A 241 -12.88 11.72 2.33
CA PHE A 241 -11.99 11.20 1.30
C PHE A 241 -12.65 10.08 0.49
N LEU A 242 -13.25 9.07 1.12
CA LEU A 242 -13.97 7.98 0.43
C LEU A 242 -15.09 8.51 -0.47
N VAL A 243 -15.90 9.45 0.03
CA VAL A 243 -16.98 10.06 -0.75
C VAL A 243 -16.43 10.81 -1.96
N SER A 244 -15.29 11.51 -1.82
CA SER A 244 -14.64 12.20 -2.94
C SER A 244 -14.19 11.27 -4.07
N LYS A 245 -14.00 9.98 -3.77
CA LYS A 245 -13.59 8.93 -4.73
C LYS A 245 -14.75 8.11 -5.25
N GLY A 246 -16.00 8.44 -4.89
CA GLY A 246 -17.20 7.76 -5.35
C GLY A 246 -17.60 6.54 -4.51
N PHE A 247 -17.01 6.35 -3.33
CA PHE A 247 -17.39 5.28 -2.39
C PHE A 247 -18.32 5.79 -1.29
N VAL A 248 -18.96 4.85 -0.59
CA VAL A 248 -19.78 5.14 0.59
C VAL A 248 -18.88 5.52 1.77
N LYS A 249 -19.40 6.35 2.68
CA LYS A 249 -18.74 6.75 3.93
C LYS A 249 -18.34 5.53 4.79
N PHE A 250 -17.38 5.73 5.69
CA PHE A 250 -17.04 4.76 6.72
C PHE A 250 -18.23 4.48 7.66
N LEU A 251 -18.61 3.22 7.80
CA LEU A 251 -19.80 2.77 8.53
C LEU A 251 -19.51 2.47 10.01
N GLY A 252 -18.25 2.17 10.36
CA GLY A 252 -17.85 1.77 11.71
C GLY A 252 -17.81 2.90 12.75
N THR A 253 -17.63 2.53 14.02
CA THR A 253 -17.38 3.41 15.17
C THR A 253 -15.95 3.97 15.18
N THR A 254 -15.67 4.95 16.04
CA THR A 254 -14.30 5.49 16.21
C THR A 254 -13.31 4.40 16.65
N SER A 255 -13.71 3.52 17.59
CA SER A 255 -12.86 2.41 18.03
C SER A 255 -12.51 1.42 16.92
N GLN A 256 -13.42 1.22 15.96
CA GLN A 256 -13.16 0.39 14.78
C GLN A 256 -12.32 1.12 13.74
N PHE A 257 -12.40 2.45 13.71
CA PHE A 257 -11.52 3.25 12.87
C PHE A 257 -10.06 3.14 13.33
N ASP A 258 -9.79 3.09 14.63
CA ASP A 258 -8.42 2.90 15.14
C ASP A 258 -7.85 1.53 14.71
N LEU A 259 -8.65 0.47 14.81
CA LEU A 259 -8.28 -0.86 14.30
C LEU A 259 -8.08 -0.87 12.78
N PHE A 260 -8.92 -0.15 12.05
CA PHE A 260 -8.80 0.01 10.61
C PHE A 260 -7.54 0.79 10.21
N HIS A 261 -7.18 1.81 10.98
CA HIS A 261 -5.96 2.59 10.76
C HIS A 261 -4.71 1.74 11.04
N GLU A 262 -4.71 0.93 12.10
CA GLU A 262 -3.67 -0.06 12.36
C GLU A 262 -3.56 -1.08 11.22
N PHE A 263 -4.70 -1.55 10.69
CA PHE A 263 -4.72 -2.44 9.53
C PHE A 263 -4.10 -1.82 8.28
N ILE A 264 -4.38 -0.54 7.99
CA ILE A 264 -3.76 0.18 6.87
C ILE A 264 -2.24 0.29 7.04
N ILE A 265 -1.77 0.66 8.24
CA ILE A 265 -0.36 0.99 8.44
C ILE A 265 0.48 -0.28 8.67
N ASN A 266 0.03 -1.17 9.55
CA ASN A 266 0.81 -2.32 10.02
C ASN A 266 0.28 -3.67 9.52
N GLY A 267 -0.99 -3.71 9.09
CA GLY A 267 -1.66 -4.96 8.71
C GLY A 267 -1.44 -5.39 7.26
N GLN A 268 -0.73 -4.60 6.46
CA GLN A 268 -0.49 -4.87 5.04
C GLN A 268 1.00 -4.75 4.70
N ASP A 269 1.49 -5.65 3.86
CA ASP A 269 2.84 -5.59 3.32
C ASP A 269 2.86 -4.71 2.06
N TYR A 270 3.56 -3.58 2.12
CA TYR A 270 3.72 -2.68 0.98
C TYR A 270 5.12 -2.06 0.93
N PRO A 271 5.68 -1.80 -0.26
CA PRO A 271 6.98 -1.17 -0.40
C PRO A 271 6.92 0.31 0.00
N THR A 272 8.05 0.82 0.50
CA THR A 272 8.27 2.26 0.70
C THR A 272 9.05 2.85 -0.47
N VAL A 273 8.44 3.84 -1.11
CA VAL A 273 8.97 4.63 -2.20
C VAL A 273 9.31 6.01 -1.67
N ARG A 274 10.50 6.50 -1.99
CA ARG A 274 10.96 7.82 -1.58
C ARG A 274 11.09 8.73 -2.78
N VAL A 275 10.27 9.77 -2.80
CA VAL A 275 10.35 10.83 -3.80
C VAL A 275 11.35 11.86 -3.31
N LEU A 276 12.42 12.05 -4.08
CA LEU A 276 13.43 13.05 -3.75
C LEU A 276 12.93 14.44 -4.16
N SER A 277 13.40 15.48 -3.46
CA SER A 277 13.02 16.88 -3.73
C SER A 277 13.87 17.56 -4.80
N SER A 278 15.02 16.96 -5.13
CA SER A 278 16.02 17.48 -6.07
C SER A 278 16.70 16.34 -6.85
N TRP A 279 17.27 16.68 -8.00
CA TRP A 279 18.20 15.83 -8.75
C TRP A 279 19.65 16.34 -8.63
N GLY A 280 20.61 15.61 -9.17
CA GLY A 280 22.02 15.84 -8.91
C GLY A 280 22.46 15.23 -7.58
N GLU A 281 23.37 15.89 -6.85
CA GLU A 281 24.00 15.36 -5.64
C GLU A 281 23.09 15.39 -4.40
N TYR A 282 22.11 14.49 -4.34
CA TYR A 282 21.18 14.43 -3.21
C TYR A 282 21.84 13.97 -1.90
N LYS A 283 22.95 13.21 -1.96
CA LYS A 283 23.79 12.80 -0.83
C LYS A 283 25.27 12.79 -1.24
N PRO A 284 26.21 12.91 -0.29
CA PRO A 284 27.64 12.93 -0.61
C PRO A 284 28.05 11.80 -1.56
N GLY A 285 28.50 12.15 -2.77
CA GLY A 285 28.95 11.21 -3.79
C GLY A 285 27.84 10.37 -4.44
N LYS A 286 26.56 10.72 -4.27
CA LYS A 286 25.42 10.03 -4.89
C LYS A 286 24.63 11.01 -5.74
N PHE A 287 24.61 10.75 -7.04
CA PHE A 287 24.04 11.65 -8.05
C PHE A 287 22.80 11.04 -8.69
N ILE A 288 21.68 11.74 -8.58
CA ILE A 288 20.38 11.35 -9.13
C ILE A 288 20.20 11.99 -10.50
N PHE A 289 19.84 11.15 -11.46
CA PHE A 289 19.44 11.49 -12.81
C PHE A 289 18.03 10.97 -13.04
N LYS A 290 17.37 11.46 -14.10
CA LYS A 290 16.05 10.99 -14.50
C LYS A 290 16.04 9.47 -14.71
N ASN A 291 17.08 8.94 -15.35
CA ASN A 291 17.20 7.54 -15.75
C ASN A 291 17.96 6.66 -14.73
N GLY A 292 18.32 7.17 -13.55
CA GLY A 292 19.01 6.36 -12.56
C GLY A 292 19.83 7.13 -11.52
N LEU A 293 20.53 6.37 -10.69
CA LEU A 293 21.41 6.86 -9.64
C LEU A 293 22.86 6.45 -9.95
N TYR A 294 23.79 7.39 -9.89
CA TYR A 294 25.22 7.10 -9.92
C TYR A 294 25.83 7.18 -8.51
N ASP A 295 26.44 6.09 -8.05
CA ASP A 295 27.19 6.05 -6.79
C ASP A 295 28.70 6.13 -7.09
N VAL A 296 29.33 7.23 -6.68
CA VAL A 296 30.76 7.48 -6.94
C VAL A 296 31.65 6.52 -6.15
N LYS A 297 31.24 6.11 -4.93
CA LYS A 297 32.02 5.21 -4.09
C LYS A 297 32.06 3.81 -4.68
N GLU A 298 30.91 3.35 -5.17
CA GLU A 298 30.78 2.03 -5.81
C GLU A 298 31.14 2.06 -7.30
N LYS A 299 31.31 3.25 -7.88
CA LYS A 299 31.53 3.49 -9.32
C LYS A 299 30.48 2.79 -10.19
N LYS A 300 29.23 2.80 -9.72
CA LYS A 300 28.14 2.02 -10.33
C LYS A 300 26.94 2.90 -10.62
N PHE A 301 26.35 2.65 -11.79
CA PHE A 301 25.06 3.22 -12.18
C PHE A 301 23.93 2.23 -11.88
N TYR A 302 22.91 2.72 -11.21
CA TYR A 302 21.67 2.02 -10.87
C TYR A 302 20.56 2.58 -11.76
N PRO A 303 20.20 1.91 -12.86
CA PRO A 303 19.19 2.42 -13.79
C PRO A 303 17.80 2.45 -13.14
N SER A 304 16.95 3.39 -13.57
CA SER A 304 15.53 3.36 -13.26
C SER A 304 14.81 2.28 -14.09
N ASP A 305 13.73 1.74 -13.54
CA ASP A 305 12.80 0.88 -14.29
C ASP A 305 11.88 1.70 -15.20
N GLU A 306 10.98 1.02 -15.91
CA GLU A 306 9.99 1.63 -16.82
C GLU A 306 9.07 2.64 -16.11
N ASN A 307 8.92 2.52 -14.79
CA ASN A 307 8.13 3.41 -13.94
C ASN A 307 8.97 4.51 -13.28
N GLN A 308 10.20 4.76 -13.77
CA GLN A 308 11.16 5.70 -13.22
C GLN A 308 11.57 5.42 -11.76
N ARG A 309 11.52 4.15 -11.34
CA ARG A 309 11.89 3.73 -9.98
C ARG A 309 13.31 3.21 -9.96
N ILE A 310 14.10 3.71 -9.01
CA ILE A 310 15.48 3.33 -8.81
C ILE A 310 15.55 2.45 -7.57
N ARG A 311 15.86 1.17 -7.75
CA ARG A 311 16.11 0.25 -6.63
C ARG A 311 17.54 0.43 -6.14
N TYR A 312 17.70 0.93 -4.92
CA TYR A 312 19.00 1.13 -4.30
C TYR A 312 18.95 0.69 -2.85
N GLN A 313 19.75 -0.33 -2.52
CA GLN A 313 19.70 -1.03 -1.23
C GLN A 313 18.27 -1.55 -0.95
N ASN A 314 17.74 -1.34 0.26
CA ASN A 314 16.38 -1.76 0.65
C ASN A 314 15.34 -0.67 0.40
N ARG A 315 15.59 0.27 -0.52
CA ARG A 315 14.69 1.40 -0.80
C ARG A 315 14.45 1.57 -2.28
N ILE A 316 13.28 2.13 -2.59
CA ILE A 316 12.92 2.58 -3.93
C ILE A 316 13.00 4.10 -3.93
N LEU A 317 13.79 4.67 -4.83
CA LEU A 317 13.94 6.12 -5.01
C LEU A 317 13.26 6.54 -6.31
N ILE A 318 12.66 7.73 -6.31
CA ILE A 318 12.14 8.39 -7.51
C ILE A 318 12.81 9.75 -7.64
N CYS A 319 13.41 10.00 -8.81
CA CYS A 319 13.88 11.31 -9.20
C CYS A 319 12.66 12.24 -9.35
N PRO A 320 12.66 13.46 -8.78
CA PRO A 320 11.57 14.39 -9.00
C PRO A 320 11.46 14.71 -10.48
N ASP A 321 10.22 14.81 -10.94
CA ASP A 321 9.93 15.32 -12.27
C ASP A 321 10.29 16.80 -12.36
N GLY A 322 10.66 17.21 -13.57
CA GLY A 322 10.82 18.61 -13.91
C GLY A 322 9.51 19.26 -14.30
N ASN A 323 9.62 20.46 -14.86
CA ASN A 323 8.53 21.14 -15.56
C ASN A 323 8.98 21.47 -17.00
N GLU A 324 8.12 22.08 -17.81
CA GLU A 324 8.45 22.45 -19.20
C GLU A 324 9.73 23.28 -19.32
N LEU A 325 10.10 23.99 -18.25
CA LEU A 325 11.27 24.86 -18.22
C LEU A 325 12.54 24.08 -17.84
N VAL A 326 12.48 23.26 -16.79
CA VAL A 326 13.64 22.56 -16.26
C VAL A 326 13.31 21.09 -16.06
N GLN A 327 14.02 20.23 -16.78
CA GLN A 327 13.88 18.77 -16.74
C GLN A 327 15.12 18.14 -16.10
N PRO A 328 14.96 17.05 -15.32
CA PRO A 328 16.09 16.31 -14.80
C PRO A 328 16.95 15.76 -15.94
N PRO A 329 18.29 15.78 -15.80
CA PRO A 329 19.18 15.26 -16.82
C PRO A 329 19.14 13.74 -16.91
N GLU A 330 19.54 13.20 -18.05
CA GLU A 330 19.70 11.76 -18.29
C GLU A 330 21.20 11.43 -18.43
N LEU A 331 21.70 10.49 -17.62
CA LEU A 331 23.08 10.05 -17.71
C LEU A 331 23.24 9.05 -18.85
N SER A 332 24.12 9.36 -19.80
CA SER A 332 24.58 8.38 -20.77
C SER A 332 25.83 7.68 -20.23
N VAL A 333 25.79 6.35 -20.15
CA VAL A 333 26.95 5.54 -19.76
C VAL A 333 27.59 5.01 -21.04
N PRO A 334 28.87 5.32 -21.31
CA PRO A 334 29.52 4.84 -22.51
C PRO A 334 29.67 3.31 -22.52
N THR A 335 29.44 2.69 -23.67
CA THR A 335 29.60 1.23 -23.87
C THR A 335 31.06 0.83 -24.10
N ASP A 336 31.87 1.75 -24.65
CA ASP A 336 33.31 1.59 -24.85
C ASP A 336 34.06 2.85 -24.40
N ALA A 337 34.95 2.68 -23.42
CA ALA A 337 35.75 3.75 -22.85
C ALA A 337 36.69 4.40 -23.87
N ILE A 338 37.32 3.63 -24.77
CA ILE A 338 38.32 4.16 -25.72
C ILE A 338 37.62 5.03 -26.77
N THR A 339 36.57 4.51 -27.39
CA THR A 339 35.76 5.27 -28.36
C THR A 339 35.16 6.53 -27.73
N SER A 340 34.77 6.47 -26.47
CA SER A 340 34.20 7.62 -25.76
C SER A 340 35.22 8.71 -25.45
N VAL A 341 36.45 8.35 -25.08
CA VAL A 341 37.53 9.32 -24.89
C VAL A 341 37.86 10.02 -26.20
N ALA A 342 37.96 9.27 -27.31
CA ALA A 342 38.21 9.86 -28.63
C ALA A 342 37.09 10.82 -29.06
N PHE A 343 35.83 10.41 -28.88
CA PHE A 343 34.66 11.24 -29.16
C PHE A 343 34.66 12.54 -28.33
N LEU A 344 34.88 12.43 -27.02
CA LEU A 344 34.92 13.60 -26.14
C LEU A 344 36.07 14.54 -26.51
N ALA A 345 37.25 14.00 -26.86
CA ALA A 345 38.38 14.81 -27.30
C ALA A 345 38.09 15.55 -28.61
N GLU A 346 37.46 14.88 -29.59
CA GLU A 346 37.03 15.49 -30.84
C GLU A 346 36.04 16.63 -30.59
N LYS A 347 34.99 16.39 -29.79
CA LYS A 347 34.01 17.44 -29.47
C LYS A 347 34.65 18.57 -28.68
N PHE A 348 35.51 18.28 -27.72
CA PHE A 348 36.22 19.33 -26.98
C PHE A 348 37.07 20.22 -27.89
N ASN A 349 37.83 19.63 -28.82
CA ASN A 349 38.64 20.39 -29.78
C ASN A 349 37.76 21.25 -30.70
N LEU A 350 36.61 20.72 -31.13
CA LEU A 350 35.63 21.48 -31.90
C LEU A 350 35.08 22.66 -31.09
N TRP A 351 34.75 22.45 -29.82
CA TRP A 351 34.31 23.51 -28.92
C TRP A 351 35.36 24.62 -28.77
N GLU A 352 36.63 24.23 -28.52
CA GLU A 352 37.75 25.17 -28.39
C GLU A 352 37.96 25.98 -29.69
N SER A 353 37.75 25.36 -30.86
CA SER A 353 37.90 26.05 -32.15
C SER A 353 36.85 27.14 -32.38
N ILE A 354 35.63 26.96 -31.84
CA ILE A 354 34.51 27.90 -32.03
C ILE A 354 34.51 29.00 -30.96
N ASN A 355 34.71 28.64 -29.69
CA ASN A 355 34.54 29.57 -28.56
C ASN A 355 35.85 30.05 -27.94
N GLY A 356 36.98 29.52 -28.41
CA GLY A 356 38.32 29.86 -27.94
C GLY A 356 38.76 29.01 -26.74
N ARG A 357 40.02 28.60 -26.77
CA ARG A 357 40.65 27.70 -25.79
C ARG A 357 40.46 28.13 -24.33
N PHE A 358 40.72 29.40 -24.02
CA PHE A 358 40.59 29.92 -22.66
C PHE A 358 39.14 29.85 -22.16
N ASN A 359 38.19 30.30 -22.99
CA ASN A 359 36.78 30.33 -22.64
C ASN A 359 36.22 28.94 -22.34
N VAL A 360 36.56 27.96 -23.16
CA VAL A 360 36.08 26.59 -23.02
C VAL A 360 36.70 25.91 -21.80
N ARG A 361 38.01 26.07 -21.58
CA ARG A 361 38.69 25.51 -20.40
C ARG A 361 38.17 26.09 -19.09
N SER A 362 37.90 27.39 -19.04
CA SER A 362 37.28 28.03 -17.87
C SER A 362 35.86 27.49 -17.61
N THR A 363 35.07 27.27 -18.67
CA THR A 363 33.74 26.64 -18.54
C THR A 363 33.84 25.19 -18.04
N LEU A 364 34.83 24.42 -18.49
CA LEU A 364 35.07 23.06 -17.97
C LEU A 364 35.53 23.07 -16.51
N GLY A 365 36.40 24.00 -16.12
CA GLY A 365 36.78 24.18 -14.73
C GLY A 365 35.56 24.43 -13.84
N TYR A 366 34.61 25.23 -14.33
CA TYR A 366 33.33 25.43 -13.66
C TYR A 366 32.48 24.15 -13.60
N ALA A 367 32.47 23.32 -14.65
CA ALA A 367 31.78 22.02 -14.62
C ALA A 367 32.30 21.12 -13.49
N ILE A 368 33.63 21.05 -13.35
CA ILE A 368 34.29 20.30 -12.27
C ILE A 368 33.92 20.91 -10.92
N ALA A 369 33.96 22.24 -10.79
CA ALA A 369 33.55 22.91 -9.57
C ALA A 369 32.10 22.56 -9.16
N SER A 370 31.17 22.50 -10.12
CA SER A 370 29.77 22.10 -9.84
C SER A 370 29.69 20.70 -9.23
N LEU A 371 30.45 19.72 -9.74
CA LEU A 371 30.49 18.37 -9.18
C LEU A 371 31.04 18.31 -7.74
N TYR A 372 31.85 19.29 -7.35
CA TYR A 372 32.39 19.44 -6.00
C TYR A 372 31.68 20.53 -5.19
N ASN A 373 30.50 20.97 -5.62
CA ASN A 373 29.76 22.09 -5.01
C ASN A 373 29.67 21.96 -3.48
N ARG A 374 29.27 20.79 -2.97
CA ARG A 374 29.17 20.56 -1.52
C ARG A 374 30.48 20.86 -0.78
N ARG A 375 31.62 20.39 -1.30
CA ARG A 375 32.93 20.61 -0.66
C ARG A 375 33.36 22.08 -0.69
N ILE A 376 33.08 22.77 -1.79
CA ILE A 376 33.40 24.19 -1.95
C ILE A 376 32.52 25.03 -1.00
N LEU A 377 31.23 24.71 -0.90
CA LEU A 377 30.33 25.38 0.03
C LEU A 377 30.73 25.17 1.50
N GLU A 378 31.16 23.95 1.86
CA GLU A 378 31.66 23.64 3.20
C GLU A 378 32.92 24.44 3.56
N SER A 379 33.81 24.73 2.59
CA SER A 379 35.04 25.49 2.84
C SER A 379 34.85 27.00 2.76
N ASP A 380 34.11 27.47 1.75
CA ASP A 380 34.11 28.88 1.35
C ASP A 380 32.78 29.59 1.67
N SER A 381 31.75 28.84 2.10
CA SER A 381 30.38 29.35 2.34
C SER A 381 29.77 30.10 1.15
N ALA A 382 30.30 29.84 -0.04
CA ALA A 382 29.87 30.44 -1.29
C ALA A 382 30.27 29.57 -2.47
N PHE A 383 29.55 29.71 -3.59
CA PHE A 383 29.87 29.06 -4.84
C PHE A 383 29.96 30.10 -5.96
N PRO A 384 31.03 30.08 -6.79
CA PRO A 384 31.21 31.08 -7.84
C PRO A 384 30.06 31.06 -8.84
N LEU A 385 29.73 32.22 -9.41
CA LEU A 385 28.75 32.34 -10.50
C LEU A 385 29.49 32.55 -11.83
N LEU A 386 29.21 31.70 -12.82
CA LEU A 386 29.80 31.82 -14.15
C LEU A 386 29.02 32.80 -15.03
N PHE A 387 29.61 33.96 -15.28
CA PHE A 387 29.09 34.92 -16.26
C PHE A 387 29.75 34.75 -17.63
N LYS A 388 28.96 34.40 -18.65
CA LYS A 388 29.36 34.49 -20.06
C LYS A 388 28.79 35.77 -20.68
N PHE A 389 29.66 36.71 -21.03
CA PHE A 389 29.30 38.01 -21.60
C PHE A 389 30.07 38.28 -22.90
N GLY A 390 29.61 39.26 -23.67
CA GLY A 390 30.19 39.64 -24.97
C GLY A 390 29.10 39.99 -25.99
N GLU A 391 29.51 40.42 -27.18
CA GLU A 391 28.60 40.86 -28.24
C GLU A 391 27.60 39.77 -28.67
N ARG A 392 26.45 40.18 -29.22
CA ARG A 392 25.45 39.25 -29.76
C ARG A 392 26.06 38.45 -30.93
N GLY A 393 25.71 37.17 -31.03
CA GLY A 393 26.19 36.29 -32.12
C GLY A 393 27.56 35.63 -31.88
N THR A 394 28.20 35.87 -30.72
CA THR A 394 29.51 35.27 -30.36
C THR A 394 29.45 33.81 -29.87
N GLY A 395 28.30 33.13 -30.03
CA GLY A 395 28.16 31.71 -29.67
C GLY A 395 28.06 31.42 -28.16
N LYS A 396 27.73 32.40 -27.31
CA LYS A 396 27.60 32.23 -25.85
C LYS A 396 26.57 31.17 -25.45
N SER A 397 25.33 31.30 -25.93
CA SER A 397 24.24 30.37 -25.59
C SER A 397 24.54 28.97 -26.13
N SER A 398 25.09 28.86 -27.35
CA SER A 398 25.53 27.58 -27.92
C SER A 398 26.63 26.92 -27.08
N SER A 399 27.61 27.69 -26.60
CA SER A 399 28.64 27.18 -25.69
C SER A 399 28.05 26.69 -24.36
N MET A 400 27.00 27.34 -23.86
CA MET A 400 26.31 26.92 -22.63
C MET A 400 25.47 25.67 -22.86
N ASP A 401 24.86 25.48 -24.04
CA ASP A 401 24.16 24.22 -24.36
C ASP A 401 25.12 23.02 -24.32
N TRP A 402 26.34 23.17 -24.86
CA TRP A 402 27.36 22.14 -24.81
C TRP A 402 27.78 21.83 -23.38
N PHE A 403 27.98 22.87 -22.58
CA PHE A 403 28.26 22.74 -21.15
C PHE A 403 27.14 22.00 -20.40
N MET A 404 25.87 22.37 -20.62
CA MET A 404 24.72 21.72 -19.98
C MET A 404 24.59 20.26 -20.42
N THR A 405 24.93 19.94 -21.68
CA THR A 405 24.93 18.56 -22.20
C THR A 405 25.91 17.65 -21.47
N LEU A 406 27.03 18.18 -20.94
CA LEU A 406 27.97 17.40 -20.11
C LEU A 406 27.30 16.79 -18.87
N PHE A 407 26.26 17.45 -18.35
CA PHE A 407 25.50 16.98 -17.20
C PHE A 407 24.29 16.12 -17.60
N GLY A 408 24.05 15.90 -18.89
CA GLY A 408 22.92 15.12 -19.40
C GLY A 408 21.64 15.92 -19.65
N TYR A 409 21.71 17.26 -19.63
CA TYR A 409 20.57 18.09 -20.02
C TYR A 409 20.38 18.05 -21.53
N LYS A 410 19.11 17.95 -21.98
CA LYS A 410 18.76 18.06 -23.40
C LYS A 410 18.82 19.53 -23.83
N SER A 411 19.38 19.77 -25.01
CA SER A 411 19.50 21.12 -25.59
C SER A 411 18.13 21.81 -25.67
N GLY A 412 18.02 23.03 -25.15
CA GLY A 412 16.79 23.84 -25.24
C GLY A 412 16.16 24.24 -23.90
N ASN A 413 16.58 23.65 -22.77
CA ASN A 413 16.07 24.01 -21.43
C ASN A 413 16.74 25.29 -20.88
N ARG A 414 16.80 26.35 -21.69
CA ARG A 414 17.37 27.64 -21.30
C ARG A 414 16.34 28.42 -20.48
N GLN A 415 16.72 28.88 -19.30
CA GLN A 415 15.85 29.74 -18.50
C GLN A 415 16.09 31.19 -18.87
N SER A 416 15.04 31.98 -19.02
CA SER A 416 15.17 33.44 -19.12
C SER A 416 14.26 34.12 -18.11
N VAL A 417 14.68 35.30 -17.66
CA VAL A 417 13.84 36.17 -16.82
C VAL A 417 12.90 36.94 -17.74
N SER A 418 11.60 36.66 -17.64
CA SER A 418 10.56 37.33 -18.45
C SER A 418 9.29 37.56 -17.62
N LYS A 419 8.33 38.31 -18.15
CA LYS A 419 7.01 38.49 -17.49
C LYS A 419 6.28 37.16 -17.24
N GLN A 420 6.57 36.12 -18.02
CA GLN A 420 5.98 34.80 -17.88
C GLN A 420 6.73 33.92 -16.85
N ASN A 421 7.97 34.28 -16.48
CA ASN A 421 8.78 33.54 -15.52
C ASN A 421 9.19 34.44 -14.34
N THR A 422 8.41 34.39 -13.27
CA THR A 422 8.65 35.22 -12.07
C THR A 422 9.94 34.82 -11.36
N LEU A 423 10.60 35.78 -10.70
CA LEU A 423 11.78 35.53 -9.86
C LEU A 423 11.55 34.39 -8.84
N LYS A 424 10.35 34.32 -8.26
CA LYS A 424 9.96 33.25 -7.32
C LYS A 424 9.85 31.87 -7.99
N GLY A 425 9.31 31.81 -9.20
CA GLY A 425 9.25 30.58 -9.99
C GLY A 425 10.66 30.10 -10.38
N MET A 426 11.53 31.03 -10.76
CA MET A 426 12.92 30.73 -11.07
C MET A 426 13.69 30.22 -9.87
N ILE A 427 13.59 30.85 -8.69
CA ILE A 427 14.24 30.37 -7.47
C ILE A 427 13.81 28.93 -7.16
N ARG A 428 12.50 28.61 -7.26
CA ARG A 428 12.00 27.23 -7.10
C ARG A 428 12.62 26.25 -8.09
N ASN A 429 12.83 26.66 -9.34
CA ASN A 429 13.48 25.81 -10.33
C ASN A 429 14.98 25.64 -10.07
N MET A 430 15.63 26.64 -9.46
CA MET A 430 17.06 26.58 -9.08
C MET A 430 17.31 25.60 -7.91
N THR A 431 16.30 25.34 -7.07
CA THR A 431 16.44 24.37 -5.96
C THR A 431 16.40 22.91 -6.42
N LEU A 432 15.97 22.65 -7.65
CA LEU A 432 15.84 21.30 -8.19
C LEU A 432 17.21 20.66 -8.52
N PRO A 433 18.12 21.32 -9.26
CA PRO A 433 19.47 20.80 -9.47
C PRO A 433 20.40 21.10 -8.30
N ILE A 434 20.95 20.06 -7.68
CA ILE A 434 21.97 20.20 -6.62
C ILE A 434 23.30 19.67 -7.11
N GLY A 435 24.35 20.50 -7.03
CA GLY A 435 25.67 20.14 -7.57
C GLY A 435 25.70 20.03 -9.10
N PHE A 436 24.59 20.37 -9.77
CA PHE A 436 24.49 20.52 -11.22
C PHE A 436 24.25 21.98 -11.57
N PRO A 437 24.70 22.43 -12.75
CA PRO A 437 24.52 23.80 -13.16
C PRO A 437 23.04 24.10 -13.47
N PHE A 438 22.69 25.36 -13.25
CA PHE A 438 21.45 25.98 -13.70
C PHE A 438 21.80 27.11 -14.68
N PHE A 439 21.22 27.11 -15.88
CA PHE A 439 21.55 28.09 -16.92
C PHE A 439 20.46 29.15 -17.07
N LEU A 440 20.84 30.40 -16.80
CA LEU A 440 20.03 31.59 -17.03
C LEU A 440 20.56 32.37 -18.25
N ASP A 441 19.77 32.39 -19.33
CA ASP A 441 19.99 33.13 -20.57
C ASP A 441 19.32 34.51 -20.49
N ASP A 442 19.94 35.51 -21.10
CA ASP A 442 19.42 36.88 -21.25
C ASP A 442 18.85 37.53 -19.96
N TYR A 443 19.56 37.40 -18.84
CA TYR A 443 19.13 37.98 -17.55
C TYR A 443 19.05 39.53 -17.53
N ARG A 444 19.57 40.21 -18.57
CA ARG A 444 19.63 41.68 -18.71
C ARG A 444 18.83 42.23 -19.92
N ASN A 445 17.77 41.58 -20.39
CA ASN A 445 16.98 42.12 -21.51
C ASN A 445 16.20 43.39 -21.07
N HIS A 446 16.90 44.53 -21.07
CA HIS A 446 16.46 45.84 -20.61
C HIS A 446 15.69 46.63 -21.68
N GLU A 447 15.85 46.31 -22.96
CA GLU A 447 15.39 47.20 -24.05
C GLU A 447 13.88 47.10 -24.35
N THR A 448 13.17 46.09 -23.83
CA THR A 448 11.72 45.90 -24.07
C THR A 448 10.88 45.70 -22.81
N ASN A 449 11.51 45.65 -21.63
CA ASN A 449 10.82 45.46 -20.35
C ASN A 449 11.27 46.51 -19.32
N ASN A 450 10.51 47.60 -19.18
CA ASN A 450 10.67 48.60 -18.10
C ASN A 450 10.41 48.03 -16.67
N GLN A 451 10.41 46.71 -16.49
CA GLN A 451 10.06 45.98 -15.27
C GLN A 451 10.98 44.76 -15.05
N VAL A 452 12.23 44.79 -15.55
CA VAL A 452 13.21 43.75 -15.16
C VAL A 452 13.45 43.88 -13.64
N PRO A 453 13.26 42.82 -12.84
CA PRO A 453 13.49 42.88 -11.40
C PRO A 453 14.95 43.22 -11.10
N ASP A 454 15.22 44.01 -10.07
CA ASP A 454 16.58 44.15 -9.55
C ASP A 454 17.06 42.78 -9.02
N LEU A 455 18.07 42.22 -9.69
CA LEU A 455 18.65 40.93 -9.37
C LEU A 455 19.85 41.05 -8.44
N THR A 456 20.26 42.25 -8.02
CA THR A 456 21.49 42.45 -7.22
C THR A 456 21.49 41.62 -5.93
N SER A 457 20.40 41.68 -5.17
CA SER A 457 20.21 40.88 -3.95
C SER A 457 20.10 39.38 -4.26
N SER A 458 19.48 39.02 -5.39
CA SER A 458 19.34 37.63 -5.81
C SER A 458 20.68 37.00 -6.19
N ILE A 459 21.52 37.72 -6.93
CA ILE A 459 22.88 37.30 -7.30
C ILE A 459 23.73 37.04 -6.04
N LEU A 460 23.64 37.94 -5.05
CA LEU A 460 24.33 37.76 -3.78
C LEU A 460 23.83 36.51 -3.03
N ASN A 461 22.51 36.31 -2.99
CA ASN A 461 21.92 35.12 -2.37
C ASN A 461 22.32 33.84 -3.10
N TRP A 462 22.39 33.84 -4.44
CA TRP A 462 22.82 32.67 -5.22
C TRP A 462 24.30 32.35 -4.98
N TYR A 463 25.14 33.38 -4.88
CA TYR A 463 26.56 33.22 -4.56
C TYR A 463 26.75 32.56 -3.19
N HIS A 464 25.97 32.98 -2.19
CA HIS A 464 26.01 32.41 -0.85
C HIS A 464 25.12 31.16 -0.65
N GLN A 465 24.39 30.73 -1.69
CA GLN A 465 23.36 29.67 -1.59
C GLN A 465 22.34 29.92 -0.45
N ILE A 466 21.95 31.18 -0.27
CA ILE A 466 20.97 31.58 0.75
C ILE A 466 19.57 31.40 0.17
N GLY A 467 18.84 30.45 0.76
CA GLY A 467 17.43 30.26 0.52
C GLY A 467 16.57 31.45 1.00
N SER A 468 15.37 31.58 0.43
CA SER A 468 14.41 32.62 0.84
C SER A 468 13.40 32.07 1.84
N SER A 469 13.17 32.76 2.96
CA SER A 469 12.10 32.46 3.92
C SER A 469 10.91 33.39 3.70
N MET A 470 9.70 32.83 3.70
CA MET A 470 8.44 33.60 3.66
C MET A 470 7.58 33.23 4.85
N ALA A 471 6.95 34.18 5.52
CA ALA A 471 5.89 33.84 6.48
C ALA A 471 4.72 33.13 5.77
N LYS A 472 4.31 31.96 6.28
CA LYS A 472 3.08 31.29 5.86
C LYS A 472 1.91 32.13 6.34
N LYS A 473 0.90 32.35 5.48
CA LYS A 473 -0.39 32.92 5.94
C LYS A 473 -1.15 31.83 6.71
N SER A 474 -0.69 31.53 7.92
CA SER A 474 -1.37 30.73 8.93
C SER A 474 -1.34 31.47 10.26
N THR A 475 -2.33 31.25 11.12
CA THR A 475 -2.37 31.77 12.49
C THR A 475 -1.21 31.26 13.35
N ASP A 476 -0.55 30.20 12.89
CA ASP A 476 0.66 29.66 13.50
C ASP A 476 1.86 30.29 12.78
N HIS A 477 2.83 30.79 13.54
CA HIS A 477 4.07 31.49 13.10
C HIS A 477 5.02 30.64 12.22
N GLN A 478 4.49 29.90 11.25
CA GLN A 478 5.24 29.04 10.34
C GLN A 478 5.84 29.87 9.20
N THR A 479 7.08 29.57 8.82
CA THR A 479 7.72 30.08 7.60
C THR A 479 7.75 28.98 6.53
N ILE A 480 7.63 29.39 5.27
CA ILE A 480 7.92 28.60 4.08
C ILE A 480 9.33 28.99 3.66
N ASP A 481 10.27 28.11 3.94
CA ASP A 481 11.65 28.29 3.55
C ASP A 481 11.91 27.59 2.21
N THR A 482 12.50 28.30 1.26
CA THR A 482 12.93 27.76 -0.03
C THR A 482 14.44 27.58 0.06
N PRO A 483 14.97 26.37 0.30
CA PRO A 483 16.41 26.14 0.38
C PRO A 483 17.05 26.39 -0.99
N MET A 484 18.33 26.82 -1.02
CA MET A 484 19.14 26.84 -2.24
C MET A 484 20.17 25.72 -2.22
#